data_AF-A0A2D3WC35-F1
#
_entry.id   AF-A0A2D3WC35-F1
#
_cell.length_a   1.000
_cell.length_b   1.000
_cell.length_c   1.000
_cell.angle_alpha   90.00
_cell.angle_beta   90.00
_cell.angle_gamma   90.00
#
_symmetry.space_group_name_H-M   'P 1'
#
loop_
_entity.id
_entity.type
_entity.pdbx_description
1 polymer ?
#
loop_
_entity_poly.entity_id
_entity_poly.type
_entity_poly.pdbx_seq_one_letter_code
_entity_poly.pdbx_strand_id
1 'polypeptide(L)'
;MQKLIDHYGVSFLSLLDRLNEGVMIHRCDTTILYANKAVSDILGVPLNEIIGKNAADPVWNFSDENLEPLSVEDYPIQKLLHSHQSLVDQLVGIRLSDGTLKWADINGSFIAEEGEDPIALLFFSDVTDRKNAYDEAALFKHLVDVVDTGITITDPSLPDNPLIYVNRAFSETTGYSFEDAVGRNCRFLRDQEPKQPSMGKVYDALQNAKSCEVELRNYTKEGKLFHNLLNITPMFDTNNKLKYFIGVQHDISHQKQNQEKLAKQALYIQSILDAQENIVYVTENSSIIYANQPFFDFFAVASLEDFLQHESCICSRFLQNDLTFTPSSIEGKTWIHEILELEKSKRIVAMKSSSNEKRFFSLSVKEFVSERYIITLNDISQSLLRELFLKNKAYHDPLTGALNRQYFYDYYDENRQNITSLGIIMVDLDYFKKINDTYGHGIGDEVLKQVADTIQNSIRNDDTLIRWGGEEFIILINTAKNSQLISIAEHIRRSVSEIVFESLPSITTSLGATLLLEGESFKTAIERADQALYSAKANGRNRIEIVNGSEDSISADIDKTS
;
A
#
# COMPACT_ATOMS: atom_id res chain seq x y z
N MET A 1 76.64 22.44 -48.73
CA MET A 1 75.31 22.20 -49.33
C MET A 1 75.29 22.61 -50.80
N GLN A 2 75.65 23.85 -51.16
CA GLN A 2 75.76 24.30 -52.57
C GLN A 2 76.58 23.36 -53.47
N LYS A 3 77.80 22.97 -53.02
CA LYS A 3 78.65 21.99 -53.74
C LYS A 3 78.03 20.60 -53.95
N LEU A 4 77.04 20.22 -53.15
CA LEU A 4 76.30 18.94 -53.27
C LEU A 4 75.13 19.09 -54.27
N ILE A 5 74.46 20.24 -54.26
CA ILE A 5 73.38 20.59 -55.20
C ILE A 5 73.92 20.68 -56.63
N ASP A 6 75.05 21.38 -56.80
CA ASP A 6 75.68 21.59 -58.12
C ASP A 6 76.30 20.29 -58.70
N HIS A 7 76.77 19.37 -57.84
CA HIS A 7 77.44 18.13 -58.28
C HIS A 7 76.48 17.02 -58.73
N TYR A 8 75.26 16.98 -58.18
CA TYR A 8 74.24 15.98 -58.53
C TYR A 8 73.17 16.50 -59.50
N GLY A 9 73.22 17.77 -59.91
CA GLY A 9 72.24 18.38 -60.84
C GLY A 9 70.81 18.42 -60.28
N VAL A 10 70.66 18.37 -58.96
CA VAL A 10 69.36 18.32 -58.27
C VAL A 10 68.90 19.74 -58.02
N SER A 11 67.80 20.17 -58.64
CA SER A 11 67.21 21.50 -58.38
C SER A 11 66.73 21.60 -56.93
N PHE A 12 66.92 22.74 -56.27
CA PHE A 12 66.40 23.01 -54.92
C PHE A 12 64.90 22.69 -54.78
N LEU A 13 64.10 23.00 -55.80
CA LEU A 13 62.67 22.67 -55.84
C LEU A 13 62.41 21.16 -55.81
N SER A 14 63.26 20.36 -56.44
CA SER A 14 63.12 18.89 -56.44
C SER A 14 63.45 18.25 -55.08
N LEU A 15 64.13 18.97 -54.19
CA LEU A 15 64.31 18.55 -52.79
C LEU A 15 63.05 18.86 -51.96
N LEU A 16 62.44 20.04 -52.17
CA LEU A 16 61.18 20.41 -51.50
C LEU A 16 60.01 19.49 -51.90
N ASP A 17 59.97 19.02 -53.14
CA ASP A 17 58.98 18.06 -53.63
C ASP A 17 59.05 16.68 -52.97
N ARG A 18 60.18 16.35 -52.34
CA ARG A 18 60.39 15.06 -51.66
C ARG A 18 60.16 15.13 -50.15
N LEU A 19 59.86 16.31 -49.61
CA LEU A 19 59.51 16.46 -48.20
C LEU A 19 58.10 15.90 -47.97
N ASN A 20 57.94 15.20 -46.84
CA ASN A 20 56.62 14.75 -46.39
C ASN A 20 55.82 15.90 -45.76
N GLU A 21 56.49 16.97 -45.33
CA GLU A 21 55.85 18.21 -44.89
C GLU A 21 55.42 19.03 -46.11
N GLY A 22 54.24 19.63 -46.02
CA GLY A 22 53.76 20.57 -47.01
C GLY A 22 54.60 21.83 -46.99
N VAL A 23 55.18 22.22 -48.12
CA VAL A 23 55.91 23.49 -48.26
C VAL A 23 55.20 24.39 -49.27
N MET A 24 54.86 25.60 -48.86
CA MET A 24 54.25 26.63 -49.70
C MET A 24 55.06 27.93 -49.62
N ILE A 25 55.34 28.56 -50.76
CA ILE A 25 56.09 29.82 -50.86
C ILE A 25 55.17 30.90 -51.41
N HIS A 26 55.08 32.03 -50.72
CA HIS A 26 54.29 33.19 -51.12
C HIS A 26 55.16 34.43 -51.36
N ARG A 27 54.67 35.33 -52.21
CA ARG A 27 55.09 36.73 -52.25
C ARG A 27 54.44 37.55 -51.14
N CYS A 28 54.94 38.76 -50.88
CA CYS A 28 54.31 39.71 -49.94
C CYS A 28 52.86 40.08 -50.28
N ASP A 29 52.44 39.94 -51.54
CA ASP A 29 51.05 40.15 -51.98
C ASP A 29 50.15 38.91 -51.74
N THR A 30 50.67 37.90 -51.02
CA THR A 30 50.08 36.58 -50.73
C THR A 30 49.98 35.62 -51.91
N THR A 31 50.46 35.98 -53.11
CA THR A 31 50.45 35.09 -54.28
C THR A 31 51.37 33.89 -54.06
N ILE A 32 50.85 32.68 -54.28
CA ILE A 32 51.59 31.43 -54.13
C ILE A 32 52.49 31.21 -55.34
N LEU A 33 53.80 31.20 -55.11
CA LEU A 33 54.83 30.94 -56.13
C LEU A 33 55.08 29.44 -56.31
N TYR A 34 55.00 28.69 -55.22
CA TYR A 34 55.34 27.28 -55.20
C TYR A 34 54.54 26.58 -54.10
N ALA A 35 54.14 25.35 -54.39
CA ALA A 35 53.59 24.41 -53.43
C ALA A 35 54.07 23.01 -53.82
N ASN A 36 54.48 22.20 -52.84
CA ASN A 36 54.83 20.81 -53.08
C ASN A 36 53.59 19.90 -53.01
N LYS A 37 53.75 18.63 -53.42
CA LYS A 37 52.65 17.66 -53.42
C LYS A 37 51.99 17.48 -52.05
N ALA A 38 52.76 17.50 -50.96
CA ALA A 38 52.22 17.33 -49.61
C ALA A 38 51.21 18.45 -49.24
N VAL A 39 51.43 19.70 -49.66
CA VAL A 39 50.44 20.78 -49.51
C VAL A 39 49.15 20.47 -50.25
N SER A 40 49.25 19.96 -51.49
CA SER A 40 48.09 19.57 -52.30
C SER A 40 47.28 18.46 -51.63
N ASP A 41 47.96 17.47 -51.04
CA ASP A 41 47.33 16.35 -50.33
C ASP A 41 46.71 16.78 -48.97
N ILE A 42 47.24 17.81 -48.31
CA ILE A 42 46.71 18.37 -47.06
C ILE A 42 45.51 19.29 -47.33
N LEU A 43 45.59 20.13 -48.36
CA LEU A 43 44.54 21.08 -48.72
C LEU A 43 43.41 20.45 -49.56
N GLY A 44 43.67 19.29 -50.19
CA GLY A 44 42.75 18.62 -51.11
C GLY A 44 42.49 19.40 -52.40
N VAL A 45 43.38 20.33 -52.74
CA VAL A 45 43.32 21.15 -53.96
C VAL A 45 44.49 20.75 -54.86
N PRO A 46 44.29 20.49 -56.16
CA PRO A 46 45.38 20.07 -57.04
C PRO A 46 46.38 21.22 -57.26
N LEU A 47 47.67 20.92 -57.39
CA LEU A 47 48.75 21.92 -57.45
C LEU A 47 48.56 23.02 -58.51
N ASN A 48 47.97 22.68 -59.66
CA ASN A 48 47.67 23.63 -60.75
C ASN A 48 46.61 24.67 -60.37
N GLU A 49 45.80 24.41 -59.35
CA GLU A 49 44.79 25.31 -58.80
C GLU A 49 45.29 26.06 -57.56
N ILE A 50 46.44 25.67 -56.99
CA ILE A 50 47.10 26.33 -55.86
C ILE A 50 48.06 27.43 -56.34
N ILE A 51 48.92 27.12 -57.31
CA ILE A 51 49.96 28.05 -57.77
C ILE A 51 49.32 29.26 -58.46
N GLY A 52 49.74 30.46 -58.08
CA GLY A 52 49.23 31.72 -58.60
C GLY A 52 47.96 32.25 -57.91
N LYS A 53 47.37 31.49 -56.98
CA LYS A 53 46.29 31.99 -56.11
C LYS A 53 46.85 32.84 -54.98
N ASN A 54 45.99 33.63 -54.36
CA ASN A 54 46.31 34.48 -53.22
C ASN A 54 45.51 34.08 -51.98
N ALA A 55 45.79 34.67 -50.82
CA ALA A 55 45.14 34.32 -49.56
C ALA A 55 43.62 34.58 -49.53
N ALA A 56 43.09 35.41 -50.42
CA ALA A 56 41.67 35.77 -50.49
C ALA A 56 40.88 34.89 -51.49
N ASP A 57 41.51 33.89 -52.11
CA ASP A 57 40.82 33.00 -53.06
C ASP A 57 39.79 32.11 -52.32
N PRO A 58 38.56 31.95 -52.86
CA PRO A 58 37.51 31.16 -52.23
C PRO A 58 37.78 29.65 -52.18
N VAL A 59 38.85 29.16 -52.83
CA VAL A 59 39.26 27.76 -52.74
C VAL A 59 39.73 27.37 -51.34
N TRP A 60 40.09 28.34 -50.48
CA TRP A 60 40.53 28.09 -49.11
C TRP A 60 39.34 27.94 -48.17
N ASN A 61 39.32 26.82 -47.42
CA ASN A 61 38.29 26.53 -46.44
C ASN A 61 38.92 26.19 -45.09
N PHE A 62 39.45 27.23 -44.45
CA PHE A 62 40.10 27.14 -43.16
C PHE A 62 39.11 27.44 -42.03
N SER A 63 39.20 26.69 -40.94
CA SER A 63 38.42 26.87 -39.73
C SER A 63 39.29 26.86 -38.47
N ASP A 64 38.76 27.44 -37.39
CA ASP A 64 39.37 27.36 -36.07
C ASP A 64 39.12 26.00 -35.39
N GLU A 65 39.56 25.87 -34.13
CA GLU A 65 39.34 24.66 -33.30
C GLU A 65 37.86 24.36 -33.02
N ASN A 66 36.97 25.36 -33.11
CA ASN A 66 35.53 25.22 -32.92
C ASN A 66 34.79 24.92 -34.24
N LEU A 67 35.52 24.72 -35.34
CA LEU A 67 35.00 24.52 -36.70
C LEU A 67 34.31 25.76 -37.30
N GLU A 68 34.56 26.94 -36.74
CA GLU A 68 34.10 28.22 -37.29
C GLU A 68 35.05 28.67 -38.41
N PRO A 69 34.54 29.13 -39.58
CA PRO A 69 35.38 29.58 -40.67
C PRO A 69 36.32 30.73 -40.25
N LEU A 70 37.62 30.59 -40.55
CA LEU A 70 38.59 31.65 -40.32
C LEU A 70 38.35 32.82 -41.28
N SER A 71 38.49 34.03 -40.76
CA SER A 71 38.57 35.22 -41.59
C SER A 71 39.88 35.20 -42.39
N VAL A 72 39.91 35.87 -43.55
CA VAL A 72 41.14 35.95 -44.36
C VAL A 72 42.27 36.60 -43.57
N GLU A 73 41.98 37.57 -42.69
CA GLU A 73 42.96 38.21 -41.81
C GLU A 73 43.60 37.22 -40.82
N ASP A 74 42.87 36.16 -40.47
CA ASP A 74 43.34 35.10 -39.59
C ASP A 74 44.10 33.98 -40.28
N TYR A 75 44.20 34.02 -41.61
CA TYR A 75 44.93 33.00 -42.36
C TYR A 75 46.42 33.03 -42.00
N PRO A 76 47.10 31.86 -41.95
CA PRO A 76 48.49 31.77 -41.54
C PRO A 76 49.42 32.75 -42.25
N ILE A 77 49.25 32.94 -43.57
CA ILE A 77 50.05 33.88 -44.35
C ILE A 77 49.79 35.34 -43.97
N GLN A 78 48.56 35.73 -43.68
CA GLN A 78 48.21 37.10 -43.29
C GLN A 78 48.70 37.41 -41.87
N LYS A 79 48.58 36.46 -40.94
CA LYS A 79 49.18 36.57 -39.60
C LYS A 79 50.70 36.70 -39.66
N LEU A 80 51.35 35.93 -40.54
CA LEU A 80 52.79 36.03 -40.76
C LEU A 80 53.17 37.42 -41.30
N LEU A 81 52.47 37.92 -42.32
CA LEU A 81 52.69 39.25 -42.92
C LEU A 81 52.43 40.41 -41.96
N HIS A 82 51.39 40.33 -41.12
CA HIS A 82 51.07 41.38 -40.15
C HIS A 82 52.03 41.40 -38.95
N SER A 83 52.45 40.22 -38.47
CA SER A 83 53.30 40.13 -37.28
C SER A 83 54.78 40.39 -37.56
N HIS A 84 55.24 40.18 -38.81
CA HIS A 84 56.66 40.22 -39.21
C HIS A 84 57.57 39.31 -38.35
N GLN A 85 57.00 38.32 -37.66
CA GLN A 85 57.70 37.33 -36.85
C GLN A 85 57.40 35.92 -37.37
N SER A 86 58.24 34.94 -37.02
CA SER A 86 57.94 33.55 -37.36
C SER A 86 56.64 33.10 -36.70
N LEU A 87 55.80 32.43 -37.48
CA LEU A 87 54.60 31.76 -37.01
C LEU A 87 54.97 30.34 -36.55
N VAL A 88 54.52 29.97 -35.35
CA VAL A 88 54.80 28.65 -34.77
C VAL A 88 53.50 28.06 -34.22
N ASP A 89 53.30 26.77 -34.48
CA ASP A 89 52.23 25.91 -34.01
C ASP A 89 50.80 26.44 -34.28
N GLN A 90 50.58 27.07 -35.44
CA GLN A 90 49.23 27.53 -35.80
C GLN A 90 48.40 26.37 -36.31
N LEU A 91 47.55 25.83 -35.43
CA LEU A 91 46.58 24.80 -35.78
C LEU A 91 45.42 25.37 -36.60
N VAL A 92 45.12 24.73 -37.74
CA VAL A 92 44.02 25.12 -38.64
C VAL A 92 43.26 23.88 -39.08
N GLY A 93 41.92 23.94 -39.00
CA GLY A 93 41.03 22.95 -39.59
C GLY A 93 40.86 23.22 -41.08
N ILE A 94 40.98 22.20 -41.92
CA ILE A 94 40.86 22.29 -43.38
C ILE A 94 39.74 21.35 -43.80
N ARG A 95 38.67 21.89 -44.37
CA ARG A 95 37.56 21.09 -44.86
C ARG A 95 37.70 20.85 -46.36
N LEU A 96 37.92 19.59 -46.73
CA LEU A 96 38.08 19.16 -48.11
C LEU A 96 36.74 19.19 -48.86
N SER A 97 36.80 19.14 -50.18
CA SER A 97 35.62 19.19 -51.07
C SER A 97 34.67 17.98 -50.91
N ASP A 98 35.18 16.85 -50.41
CA ASP A 98 34.39 15.66 -50.06
C ASP A 98 33.73 15.75 -48.67
N GLY A 99 33.97 16.83 -47.93
CA GLY A 99 33.45 17.07 -46.59
C GLY A 99 34.32 16.52 -45.45
N THR A 100 35.43 15.84 -45.75
CA THR A 100 36.38 15.41 -44.71
C THR A 100 37.09 16.60 -44.08
N LEU A 101 37.35 16.51 -42.78
CA LEU A 101 38.09 17.51 -42.03
C LEU A 101 39.51 16.99 -41.77
N LYS A 102 40.50 17.78 -42.15
CA LYS A 102 41.90 17.59 -41.77
C LYS A 102 42.34 18.69 -40.81
N TRP A 103 43.29 18.36 -39.94
CA TRP A 103 43.96 19.33 -39.09
C TRP A 103 45.39 19.51 -39.59
N ALA A 104 45.77 20.74 -39.90
CA ALA A 104 47.14 21.08 -40.24
C ALA A 104 47.73 22.01 -39.19
N ASP A 105 48.94 21.68 -38.78
CA ASP A 105 49.79 22.55 -37.99
C ASP A 105 50.69 23.35 -38.92
N ILE A 106 50.62 24.68 -38.85
CA ILE A 106 51.20 25.59 -39.83
C ILE A 106 52.25 26.48 -39.18
N ASN A 107 53.48 26.31 -39.64
CA ASN A 107 54.64 27.12 -39.25
C ASN A 107 55.02 28.05 -40.39
N GLY A 108 55.50 29.25 -40.09
CA GLY A 108 55.81 30.24 -41.11
C GLY A 108 57.04 31.07 -40.78
N SER A 109 57.81 31.46 -41.80
CA SER A 109 58.93 32.38 -41.65
C SER A 109 59.16 33.21 -42.92
N PHE A 110 59.94 34.28 -42.81
CA PHE A 110 60.37 35.08 -43.96
C PHE A 110 61.79 34.73 -44.38
N ILE A 111 62.01 34.76 -45.69
CA ILE A 111 63.35 34.74 -46.29
C ILE A 111 63.50 36.04 -47.06
N ALA A 112 64.59 36.76 -46.81
CA ALA A 112 64.94 37.99 -47.52
C ALA A 112 66.38 37.86 -48.04
N GLU A 113 66.59 38.08 -49.34
CA GLU A 113 67.92 38.18 -49.96
C GLU A 113 68.25 39.64 -50.31
N GLU A 114 69.54 40.01 -50.31
CA GLU A 114 69.96 41.40 -50.58
C GLU A 114 69.58 41.84 -52.00
N GLY A 115 68.62 42.76 -52.10
CA GLY A 115 68.17 43.34 -53.36
C GLY A 115 66.90 42.72 -53.95
N GLU A 116 66.28 41.74 -53.29
CA GLU A 116 65.00 41.12 -53.67
C GLU A 116 63.90 41.37 -52.63
N ASP A 117 62.64 41.31 -53.07
CA ASP A 117 61.49 41.39 -52.16
C ASP A 117 61.44 40.14 -51.26
N PRO A 118 61.16 40.27 -49.96
CA PRO A 118 61.08 39.12 -49.06
C PRO A 118 59.97 38.15 -49.47
N ILE A 119 60.23 36.85 -49.33
CA ILE A 119 59.26 35.79 -49.58
C ILE A 119 58.85 35.13 -48.26
N ALA A 120 57.60 34.73 -48.17
CA ALA A 120 57.06 34.00 -47.04
C ALA A 120 57.10 32.49 -47.32
N LEU A 121 57.61 31.73 -46.37
CA LEU A 121 57.66 30.27 -46.41
C LEU A 121 56.71 29.71 -45.34
N LEU A 122 55.75 28.89 -45.76
CA LEU A 122 54.84 28.16 -44.87
C LEU A 122 55.10 26.66 -44.94
N PHE A 123 55.14 26.03 -43.78
CA PHE A 123 55.24 24.59 -43.59
C PHE A 123 53.93 24.08 -43.01
N PHE A 124 53.38 23.02 -43.61
CA PHE A 124 52.14 22.37 -43.23
C PHE A 124 52.44 20.94 -42.77
N SER A 125 52.06 20.61 -41.54
CA SER A 125 52.11 19.25 -41.01
C SER A 125 50.70 18.72 -40.82
N ASP A 126 50.35 17.60 -41.45
CA ASP A 126 49.07 16.91 -41.19
C ASP A 126 49.11 16.29 -39.79
N VAL A 127 48.24 16.76 -38.91
CA VAL A 127 48.13 16.33 -37.50
C VAL A 127 46.76 15.73 -37.20
N THR A 128 45.99 15.38 -38.24
CA THR A 128 44.60 14.90 -38.14
C THR A 128 44.48 13.68 -37.22
N ASP A 129 45.23 12.61 -37.47
CA ASP A 129 45.17 11.39 -36.66
C ASP A 129 45.56 11.65 -35.19
N ARG A 130 46.56 12.50 -34.98
CA ARG A 130 47.03 12.87 -33.64
C ARG A 130 45.97 13.68 -32.88
N LYS A 131 45.32 14.64 -33.55
CA LYS A 131 44.25 15.46 -32.96
C LYS A 131 43.02 14.61 -32.64
N ASN A 132 42.58 13.77 -33.57
CA ASN A 132 41.43 12.89 -33.38
C ASN A 132 41.65 11.93 -32.20
N ALA A 133 42.83 11.30 -32.10
CA ALA A 133 43.16 10.43 -30.97
C ALA A 133 43.17 11.18 -29.63
N TYR A 134 43.65 12.43 -29.62
CA TYR A 134 43.62 13.28 -28.42
C TYR A 134 42.18 13.63 -28.01
N ASP A 135 41.34 14.01 -28.96
CA ASP A 135 39.94 14.39 -28.72
C ASP A 135 39.10 13.19 -28.26
N GLU A 136 39.30 12.01 -28.85
CA GLU A 136 38.66 10.76 -28.42
C GLU A 136 39.06 10.41 -26.97
N ALA A 137 40.35 10.53 -26.63
CA ALA A 137 40.83 10.28 -25.27
C ALA A 137 40.26 11.30 -24.26
N ALA A 138 40.16 12.57 -24.65
CA ALA A 138 39.56 13.62 -23.83
C ALA A 138 38.06 13.38 -23.60
N LEU A 139 37.32 12.99 -24.64
CA LEU A 139 35.91 12.64 -24.56
C LEU A 139 35.69 11.43 -23.64
N PHE A 140 36.47 10.36 -23.81
CA PHE A 140 36.38 9.18 -22.97
C PHE A 140 36.63 9.50 -21.50
N LYS A 141 37.65 10.31 -21.21
CA LYS A 141 37.95 10.77 -19.84
C LYS A 141 36.77 11.54 -19.25
N HIS A 142 36.17 12.45 -20.02
CA HIS A 142 35.01 13.22 -19.57
C HIS A 142 33.81 12.31 -19.28
N LEU A 143 33.52 11.33 -20.15
CA LEU A 143 32.43 10.38 -19.93
C LEU A 143 32.61 9.56 -18.66
N VAL A 144 33.83 9.11 -18.36
CA VAL A 144 34.16 8.35 -17.15
C VAL A 144 34.03 9.21 -15.87
N ASP A 145 34.29 10.52 -15.97
CA ASP A 145 34.21 11.46 -14.84
C ASP A 145 32.78 11.96 -14.54
N VAL A 146 31.85 11.87 -15.50
CA VAL A 146 30.43 12.25 -15.34
C VAL A 146 29.60 11.14 -14.68
N VAL A 147 30.05 9.88 -14.75
CA VAL A 147 29.32 8.76 -14.15
C VAL A 147 29.53 8.74 -12.64
N ASP A 148 28.43 8.75 -11.87
CA ASP A 148 28.41 8.68 -10.39
C ASP A 148 28.79 7.30 -9.82
N THR A 149 29.47 6.47 -10.61
CA THR A 149 29.92 5.13 -10.21
C THR A 149 31.43 5.13 -10.15
N GLY A 150 31.99 4.59 -9.06
CA GLY A 150 33.42 4.44 -8.91
C GLY A 150 33.96 3.54 -10.02
N ILE A 151 34.99 3.99 -10.73
CA ILE A 151 35.70 3.20 -11.73
C ILE A 151 37.16 3.19 -11.33
N THR A 152 37.73 1.98 -11.28
CA THR A 152 39.13 1.74 -10.95
C THR A 152 39.78 0.81 -11.95
N ILE A 153 41.05 1.03 -12.26
CA ILE A 153 41.84 0.12 -13.09
C ILE A 153 43.06 -0.32 -12.29
N THR A 154 43.33 -1.63 -12.26
CA THR A 154 44.53 -2.19 -11.62
C THR A 154 45.44 -2.88 -12.63
N ASP A 155 46.74 -2.90 -12.35
CA ASP A 155 47.74 -3.58 -13.16
C ASP A 155 48.27 -4.85 -12.46
N PRO A 156 47.84 -6.06 -12.88
CA PRO A 156 48.27 -7.31 -12.28
C PRO A 156 49.73 -7.68 -12.63
N SER A 157 50.38 -6.98 -13.57
CA SER A 157 51.80 -7.19 -13.86
C SER A 157 52.73 -6.56 -12.82
N LEU A 158 52.23 -5.59 -12.06
CA LEU A 158 52.96 -4.96 -10.95
C LEU A 158 52.76 -5.75 -9.64
N PRO A 159 53.75 -5.72 -8.73
CA PRO A 159 53.62 -6.36 -7.43
C PRO A 159 52.37 -5.88 -6.70
N ASP A 160 51.60 -6.82 -6.15
CA ASP A 160 50.40 -6.56 -5.35
C ASP A 160 49.17 -6.03 -6.12
N ASN A 161 49.17 -6.04 -7.46
CA ASN A 161 48.05 -5.58 -8.30
C ASN A 161 47.52 -4.19 -7.88
N PRO A 162 48.35 -3.14 -7.96
CA PRO A 162 47.99 -1.80 -7.52
C PRO A 162 47.00 -1.12 -8.48
N LEU A 163 46.26 -0.16 -7.95
CA LEU A 163 45.46 0.78 -8.73
C LEU A 163 46.37 1.67 -9.56
N ILE A 164 46.12 1.76 -10.86
CA ILE A 164 46.80 2.67 -11.79
C ILE A 164 45.90 3.84 -12.22
N TYR A 165 44.59 3.72 -12.01
CA TYR A 165 43.62 4.76 -12.29
C TYR A 165 42.41 4.63 -11.37
N VAL A 166 41.87 5.77 -10.96
CA VAL A 166 40.57 5.91 -10.30
C VAL A 166 39.86 7.14 -10.87
N ASN A 167 38.54 7.07 -11.05
CA ASN A 167 37.76 8.23 -11.50
C ASN A 167 37.32 9.13 -10.33
N ARG A 168 36.72 10.29 -10.67
CA ARG A 168 36.20 11.24 -9.70
C ARG A 168 35.19 10.62 -8.73
N ALA A 169 34.22 9.85 -9.21
CA ALA A 169 33.17 9.27 -8.38
C ALA A 169 33.73 8.29 -7.33
N PHE A 170 34.78 7.54 -7.65
CA PHE A 170 35.50 6.70 -6.67
C PHE A 170 36.07 7.56 -5.54
N SER A 171 36.72 8.67 -5.87
CA SER A 171 37.29 9.58 -4.88
C SER A 171 36.24 10.24 -4.00
N GLU A 172 35.12 10.67 -4.57
CA GLU A 172 34.01 11.26 -3.82
C GLU A 172 33.34 10.24 -2.89
N THR A 173 33.11 9.01 -3.36
CA THR A 173 32.47 7.95 -2.56
C THR A 173 33.36 7.49 -1.42
N THR A 174 34.66 7.30 -1.69
CA THR A 174 35.59 6.69 -0.73
C THR A 174 36.33 7.71 0.14
N GLY A 175 36.39 8.98 -0.27
CA GLY A 175 37.18 10.03 0.39
C GLY A 175 38.69 9.95 0.15
N TYR A 176 39.17 9.03 -0.70
CA TYR A 176 40.57 8.95 -1.10
C TYR A 176 40.80 9.72 -2.40
N SER A 177 41.76 10.65 -2.41
CA SER A 177 42.14 11.34 -3.65
C SER A 177 42.79 10.36 -4.64
N PHE A 178 42.87 10.77 -5.90
CA PHE A 178 43.61 10.02 -6.92
C PHE A 178 45.04 9.68 -6.46
N GLU A 179 45.74 10.66 -5.88
CA GLU A 179 47.11 10.53 -5.37
C GLU A 179 47.21 9.56 -4.18
N ASP A 180 46.20 9.53 -3.30
CA ASP A 180 46.16 8.63 -2.15
C ASP A 180 45.82 7.17 -2.52
N ALA A 181 45.16 6.96 -3.66
CA ALA A 181 44.62 5.67 -4.09
C ALA A 181 45.54 4.95 -5.08
N VAL A 182 46.10 5.68 -6.05
CA VAL A 182 46.99 5.10 -7.07
C VAL A 182 48.27 4.56 -6.44
N GLY A 183 48.75 3.43 -6.95
CA GLY A 183 49.91 2.70 -6.42
C GLY A 183 49.58 1.75 -5.26
N ARG A 184 48.34 1.75 -4.75
CA ARG A 184 47.91 0.86 -3.67
C ARG A 184 46.94 -0.19 -4.19
N ASN A 185 46.93 -1.36 -3.57
CA ASN A 185 45.88 -2.35 -3.84
C ASN A 185 44.54 -1.89 -3.25
N CYS A 186 43.45 -2.00 -4.01
CA CYS A 186 42.10 -1.56 -3.65
C CYS A 186 41.56 -2.16 -2.33
N ARG A 187 42.22 -3.18 -1.78
CA ARG A 187 41.89 -3.78 -0.49
C ARG A 187 41.94 -2.85 0.71
N PHE A 188 42.55 -1.67 0.59
CA PHE A 188 42.61 -0.69 1.69
C PHE A 188 41.22 -0.15 2.08
N LEU A 189 40.22 -0.27 1.21
CA LEU A 189 38.83 0.07 1.52
C LEU A 189 38.16 -0.93 2.47
N ARG A 190 38.87 -1.97 2.92
CA ARG A 190 38.37 -2.99 3.84
C ARG A 190 38.88 -2.69 5.25
N ASP A 191 38.06 -3.00 6.25
CA ASP A 191 38.49 -3.04 7.65
C ASP A 191 39.27 -4.33 7.98
N GLN A 192 39.84 -4.41 9.18
CA GLN A 192 40.60 -5.57 9.69
C GLN A 192 39.74 -6.77 10.10
N GLU A 193 38.41 -6.74 9.92
CA GLU A 193 37.55 -7.87 10.24
C GLU A 193 37.82 -9.11 9.36
N PRO A 194 37.89 -10.32 9.93
CA PRO A 194 38.15 -11.52 9.17
C PRO A 194 36.92 -11.98 8.38
N LYS A 195 37.11 -12.09 7.05
CA LYS A 195 36.32 -12.86 6.07
C LYS A 195 34.85 -12.47 5.87
N GLN A 196 34.65 -11.49 4.98
CA GLN A 196 33.38 -11.37 4.26
C GLN A 196 33.18 -12.60 3.35
N PRO A 197 32.00 -13.25 3.34
CA PRO A 197 31.77 -14.48 2.58
C PRO A 197 31.97 -14.31 1.06
N SER A 198 31.72 -13.10 0.54
CA SER A 198 31.88 -12.77 -0.88
C SER A 198 33.34 -12.70 -1.36
N MET A 199 34.33 -12.64 -0.45
CA MET A 199 35.74 -12.48 -0.84
C MET A 199 36.30 -13.66 -1.62
N GLY A 200 35.81 -14.88 -1.38
CA GLY A 200 36.25 -16.06 -2.12
C GLY A 200 36.03 -15.91 -3.63
N LYS A 201 34.91 -15.29 -4.03
CA LYS A 201 34.60 -15.01 -5.44
C LYS A 201 35.56 -13.99 -6.06
N VAL A 202 35.95 -12.96 -5.31
CA VAL A 202 36.94 -11.97 -5.76
C VAL A 202 38.30 -12.62 -5.99
N TYR A 203 38.76 -13.45 -5.04
CA TYR A 203 40.04 -14.14 -5.20
C TYR A 203 40.03 -15.11 -6.39
N ASP A 204 38.95 -15.87 -6.57
CA ASP A 204 38.80 -16.77 -7.71
C ASP A 204 38.80 -16.00 -9.04
N ALA A 205 38.07 -14.89 -9.11
CA ALA A 205 38.00 -14.03 -10.29
C ALA A 205 39.36 -13.43 -10.67
N LEU A 206 40.12 -12.95 -9.69
CA LEU A 206 41.46 -12.39 -9.91
C LEU A 206 42.48 -13.47 -10.31
N GLN A 207 42.41 -14.68 -9.72
CA GLN A 207 43.32 -15.78 -10.05
C GLN A 207 43.05 -16.39 -11.43
N ASN A 208 41.77 -16.55 -11.77
CA ASN A 208 41.36 -17.20 -13.02
C ASN A 208 41.06 -16.22 -14.15
N ALA A 209 41.32 -14.92 -13.95
CA ALA A 209 41.00 -13.85 -14.90
C ALA A 209 39.55 -13.94 -15.42
N LYS A 210 38.58 -13.95 -14.48
CA LYS A 210 37.14 -13.99 -14.77
C LYS A 210 36.46 -12.73 -14.24
N SER A 211 35.29 -12.42 -14.80
CA SER A 211 34.44 -11.38 -14.24
C SER A 211 33.73 -11.88 -12.98
N CYS A 212 33.50 -10.99 -12.01
CA CYS A 212 32.66 -11.27 -10.86
C CYS A 212 31.89 -10.03 -10.40
N GLU A 213 30.68 -10.28 -9.89
CA GLU A 213 29.89 -9.31 -9.14
C GLU A 213 29.80 -9.77 -7.69
N VAL A 214 30.15 -8.87 -6.77
CA VAL A 214 30.08 -9.15 -5.33
C VAL A 214 29.62 -7.92 -4.54
N GLU A 215 28.82 -8.15 -3.51
CA GLU A 215 28.60 -7.14 -2.50
C GLU A 215 29.68 -7.25 -1.41
N LEU A 216 30.32 -6.12 -1.12
CA LEU A 216 31.34 -5.96 -0.10
C LEU A 216 30.96 -4.85 0.88
N ARG A 217 31.33 -5.02 2.14
CA ARG A 217 31.36 -3.95 3.14
C ARG A 217 32.68 -3.22 3.03
N ASN A 218 32.64 -1.96 2.64
CA ASN A 218 33.82 -1.11 2.49
C ASN A 218 33.70 0.11 3.40
N TYR A 219 34.83 0.77 3.64
CA TYR A 219 34.94 1.90 4.54
C TYR A 219 35.61 3.05 3.81
N THR A 220 35.04 4.23 3.97
CA THR A 220 35.65 5.48 3.50
C THR A 220 36.92 5.80 4.28
N LYS A 221 37.70 6.78 3.81
CA LYS A 221 38.91 7.28 4.49
C LYS A 221 38.65 7.72 5.93
N GLU A 222 37.43 8.18 6.23
CA GLU A 222 36.99 8.60 7.57
C GLU A 222 36.44 7.45 8.43
N GLY A 223 36.39 6.22 7.90
CA GLY A 223 35.87 5.05 8.61
C GLY A 223 34.36 4.85 8.52
N LYS A 224 33.65 5.62 7.70
CA LYS A 224 32.21 5.39 7.43
C LYS A 224 32.01 4.13 6.60
N LEU A 225 31.20 3.19 7.09
CA LEU A 225 30.77 1.99 6.36
C LEU A 225 29.89 2.37 5.16
N PHE A 226 30.16 1.74 4.02
CA PHE A 226 29.29 1.72 2.86
C PHE A 226 29.25 0.32 2.21
N HIS A 227 28.10 -0.02 1.64
CA HIS A 227 27.89 -1.26 0.91
C HIS A 227 28.27 -1.05 -0.55
N ASN A 228 29.37 -1.67 -0.95
CA ASN A 228 29.91 -1.59 -2.30
C ASN A 228 29.48 -2.81 -3.12
N LEU A 229 28.65 -2.60 -4.14
CA LEU A 229 28.46 -3.58 -5.20
C LEU A 229 29.62 -3.45 -6.19
N LEU A 230 30.59 -4.36 -6.07
CA LEU A 230 31.81 -4.38 -6.86
C LEU A 230 31.69 -5.35 -8.03
N ASN A 231 31.87 -4.80 -9.23
CA ASN A 231 32.01 -5.54 -10.48
C ASN A 231 33.46 -5.50 -10.95
N ILE A 232 34.12 -6.66 -11.05
CA ILE A 232 35.48 -6.78 -11.59
C ILE A 232 35.40 -7.45 -12.95
N THR A 233 36.04 -6.86 -13.95
CA THR A 233 36.15 -7.43 -15.31
C THR A 233 37.62 -7.39 -15.78
N PRO A 234 38.19 -8.52 -16.23
CA PRO A 234 39.52 -8.55 -16.81
C PRO A 234 39.53 -7.89 -18.20
N MET A 235 40.60 -7.17 -18.51
CA MET A 235 40.86 -6.63 -19.84
C MET A 235 42.14 -7.23 -20.42
N PHE A 236 42.05 -7.71 -21.66
CA PHE A 236 43.12 -8.41 -22.36
C PHE A 236 43.72 -7.52 -23.45
N ASP A 237 45.00 -7.72 -23.75
CA ASP A 237 45.66 -7.10 -24.90
C ASP A 237 45.31 -7.79 -26.23
N THR A 238 45.86 -7.30 -27.34
CA THR A 238 45.65 -7.86 -28.69
C THR A 238 46.17 -9.30 -28.85
N ASN A 239 47.02 -9.77 -27.93
CA ASN A 239 47.55 -11.13 -27.89
C ASN A 239 46.79 -12.03 -26.91
N ASN A 240 45.61 -11.58 -26.43
CA ASN A 240 44.78 -12.27 -25.45
C ASN A 240 45.48 -12.51 -24.09
N LYS A 241 46.46 -11.68 -23.74
CA LYS A 241 47.13 -11.70 -22.44
C LYS A 241 46.45 -10.71 -21.51
N LEU A 242 46.20 -11.12 -20.27
CA LEU A 242 45.62 -10.25 -19.24
C LEU A 242 46.49 -9.00 -19.06
N LYS A 243 45.91 -7.82 -19.27
CA LYS A 243 46.58 -6.54 -19.18
C LYS A 243 46.17 -5.77 -17.92
N TYR A 244 44.87 -5.63 -17.68
CA TYR A 244 44.33 -4.88 -16.52
C TYR A 244 43.09 -5.54 -15.93
N PHE A 245 42.71 -5.17 -14.72
CA PHE A 245 41.35 -5.39 -14.21
C PHE A 245 40.63 -4.06 -14.08
N ILE A 246 39.38 -4.02 -14.53
CA ILE A 246 38.47 -2.89 -14.36
C ILE A 246 37.54 -3.23 -13.19
N GLY A 247 37.54 -2.40 -12.16
CA GLY A 247 36.62 -2.45 -11.03
C GLY A 247 35.59 -1.34 -11.17
N VAL A 248 34.31 -1.68 -11.00
CA VAL A 248 33.19 -0.73 -10.97
C VAL A 248 32.54 -0.87 -9.60
N GLN A 249 32.52 0.22 -8.82
CA GLN A 249 32.02 0.29 -7.46
C GLN A 249 30.74 1.12 -7.40
N HIS A 250 29.64 0.51 -6.98
CA HIS A 250 28.37 1.20 -6.77
C HIS A 250 28.00 1.18 -5.28
N ASP A 251 27.81 2.36 -4.67
CA ASP A 251 27.37 2.46 -3.28
C ASP A 251 25.85 2.21 -3.18
N ILE A 252 25.49 1.02 -2.69
CA ILE A 252 24.09 0.60 -2.49
C ILE A 252 23.60 0.83 -1.06
N SER A 253 24.34 1.57 -0.22
CA SER A 253 24.01 1.77 1.20
C SER A 253 22.62 2.39 1.39
N HIS A 254 22.32 3.45 0.64
CA HIS A 254 21.03 4.15 0.76
C HIS A 254 19.87 3.25 0.29
N GLN A 255 20.06 2.48 -0.78
CA GLN A 255 19.06 1.53 -1.26
C GLN A 255 18.78 0.44 -0.21
N LYS A 256 19.82 -0.12 0.40
CA LYS A 256 19.66 -1.11 1.49
C LYS A 256 18.95 -0.54 2.71
N GLN A 257 19.35 0.64 3.16
CA GLN A 257 18.69 1.30 4.31
C GLN A 257 17.21 1.55 4.04
N ASN A 258 16.84 1.96 2.82
CA ASN A 258 15.44 2.15 2.45
C ASN A 258 14.67 0.84 2.40
N GLN A 259 15.27 -0.22 1.86
CA GLN A 259 14.65 -1.54 1.83
C GLN A 259 14.43 -2.10 3.24
N GLU A 260 15.43 -1.99 4.12
CA GLU A 260 15.31 -2.39 5.53
C GLU A 260 14.26 -1.56 6.28
N LYS A 261 14.23 -0.25 6.04
CA LYS A 261 13.23 0.66 6.63
C LYS A 261 11.82 0.29 6.19
N LEU A 262 11.60 0.01 4.91
CA LEU A 262 10.31 -0.44 4.38
C LEU A 262 9.90 -1.79 4.97
N ALA A 263 10.82 -2.76 5.04
CA ALA A 263 10.55 -4.06 5.65
C ALA A 263 10.18 -3.92 7.14
N LYS A 264 10.90 -3.06 7.88
CA LYS A 264 10.60 -2.78 9.29
C LYS A 264 9.24 -2.08 9.47
N GLN A 265 8.89 -1.16 8.58
CA GLN A 265 7.58 -0.50 8.58
C GLN A 265 6.45 -1.48 8.30
N ALA A 266 6.61 -2.38 7.33
CA ALA A 266 5.63 -3.43 7.02
C ALA A 266 5.42 -4.36 8.23
N LEU A 267 6.50 -4.83 8.85
CA LEU A 267 6.42 -5.66 10.07
C LEU A 267 5.72 -4.93 11.21
N TYR A 268 6.00 -3.63 11.38
CA TYR A 268 5.38 -2.81 12.43
C TYR A 268 3.87 -2.66 12.22
N ILE A 269 3.42 -2.39 10.98
CA ILE A 269 1.99 -2.32 10.65
C ILE A 269 1.31 -3.66 10.88
N GLN A 270 1.92 -4.76 10.43
CA GLN A 270 1.39 -6.11 10.65
C GLN A 270 1.27 -6.41 12.16
N SER A 271 2.30 -6.10 12.95
CA SER A 271 2.28 -6.29 14.41
C SER A 271 1.16 -5.47 15.08
N ILE A 272 0.89 -4.25 14.61
CA ILE A 272 -0.21 -3.44 15.11
C ILE A 272 -1.56 -4.09 14.81
N LEU A 273 -1.76 -4.59 13.58
CA LEU A 273 -3.00 -5.22 13.16
C LEU A 273 -3.23 -6.56 13.88
N ASP A 274 -2.17 -7.35 14.09
CA ASP A 274 -2.22 -8.63 14.79
C ASP A 274 -2.42 -8.49 16.30
N ALA A 275 -2.00 -7.34 16.88
CA ALA A 275 -2.25 -7.03 18.29
C ALA A 275 -3.68 -6.55 18.58
N GLN A 276 -4.50 -6.28 17.55
CA GLN A 276 -5.91 -5.93 17.75
C GLN A 276 -6.71 -7.16 18.17
N GLU A 277 -7.72 -6.98 19.01
CA GLU A 277 -8.63 -8.08 19.38
C GLU A 277 -9.66 -8.39 18.28
N ASN A 278 -9.95 -7.40 17.44
CA ASN A 278 -10.93 -7.52 16.37
C ASN A 278 -10.36 -8.27 15.17
N ILE A 279 -11.21 -9.02 14.49
CA ILE A 279 -10.85 -9.64 13.21
C ILE A 279 -10.86 -8.53 12.15
N VAL A 280 -9.71 -8.33 11.51
CA VAL A 280 -9.53 -7.37 10.43
C VAL A 280 -9.00 -8.09 9.20
N TYR A 281 -9.68 -7.91 8.09
CA TYR A 281 -9.22 -8.45 6.80
C TYR A 281 -9.49 -7.47 5.67
N VAL A 282 -8.70 -7.59 4.62
CA VAL A 282 -8.86 -6.80 3.40
C VAL A 282 -9.33 -7.72 2.29
N THR A 283 -10.31 -7.26 1.53
CA THR A 283 -10.88 -7.97 0.39
C THR A 283 -10.79 -7.12 -0.85
N GLU A 284 -10.48 -7.75 -1.97
CA GLU A 284 -10.65 -7.21 -3.32
C GLU A 284 -11.82 -7.96 -3.95
N ASN A 285 -12.91 -7.24 -4.26
CA ASN A 285 -14.20 -7.80 -4.66
C ASN A 285 -14.84 -8.75 -3.62
N SER A 286 -14.46 -10.02 -3.63
CA SER A 286 -14.91 -11.05 -2.68
C SER A 286 -13.78 -11.95 -2.19
N SER A 287 -12.57 -11.79 -2.75
CA SER A 287 -11.39 -12.54 -2.35
C SER A 287 -10.68 -11.81 -1.23
N ILE A 288 -10.37 -12.54 -0.15
CA ILE A 288 -9.58 -12.01 0.94
C ILE A 288 -8.11 -11.97 0.48
N ILE A 289 -7.44 -10.83 0.66
CA ILE A 289 -6.02 -10.63 0.29
C ILE A 289 -5.11 -10.47 1.51
N TYR A 290 -5.68 -10.15 2.66
CA TYR A 290 -4.97 -10.02 3.93
C TYR A 290 -5.93 -10.29 5.08
N ALA A 291 -5.44 -10.91 6.15
CA ALA A 291 -6.15 -11.04 7.41
C ALA A 291 -5.15 -10.97 8.57
N ASN A 292 -5.59 -10.43 9.71
CA ASN A 292 -4.77 -10.34 10.92
C ASN A 292 -4.83 -11.64 11.77
N GLN A 293 -3.97 -11.75 12.78
CA GLN A 293 -3.87 -12.95 13.63
C GLN A 293 -5.22 -13.42 14.24
N PRO A 294 -6.08 -12.56 14.81
CA PRO A 294 -7.41 -12.96 15.28
C PRO A 294 -8.28 -13.70 14.25
N PHE A 295 -8.13 -13.39 12.96
CA PHE A 295 -8.83 -14.13 11.90
C PHE A 295 -8.41 -15.60 11.90
N PHE A 296 -7.10 -15.84 11.91
CA PHE A 296 -6.51 -17.18 11.88
C PHE A 296 -6.86 -17.96 13.15
N ASP A 297 -6.81 -17.30 14.31
CA ASP A 297 -7.17 -17.90 15.59
C ASP A 297 -8.66 -18.30 15.64
N PHE A 298 -9.55 -17.44 15.14
CA PHE A 298 -10.99 -17.69 15.14
C PHE A 298 -11.39 -18.89 14.27
N PHE A 299 -10.80 -18.99 13.08
CA PHE A 299 -11.06 -20.09 12.14
C PHE A 299 -10.16 -21.32 12.37
N ALA A 300 -9.16 -21.22 13.24
CA ALA A 300 -8.13 -22.25 13.46
C ALA A 300 -7.43 -22.71 12.18
N VAL A 301 -7.01 -21.74 11.35
CA VAL A 301 -6.28 -21.97 10.09
C VAL A 301 -4.88 -21.36 10.17
N ALA A 302 -3.88 -22.03 9.60
CA ALA A 302 -2.49 -21.58 9.72
C ALA A 302 -2.14 -20.44 8.76
N SER A 303 -2.87 -20.32 7.65
CA SER A 303 -2.65 -19.31 6.63
C SER A 303 -3.93 -18.93 5.91
N LEU A 304 -3.87 -17.83 5.17
CA LEU A 304 -4.96 -17.40 4.32
C LEU A 304 -5.19 -18.39 3.17
N GLU A 305 -4.14 -19.03 2.67
CA GLU A 305 -4.22 -20.05 1.62
C GLU A 305 -5.02 -21.27 2.09
N ASP A 306 -4.81 -21.74 3.32
CA ASP A 306 -5.56 -22.87 3.89
C ASP A 306 -7.05 -22.57 4.03
N PHE A 307 -7.39 -21.32 4.39
CA PHE A 307 -8.77 -20.85 4.46
C PHE A 307 -9.42 -20.82 3.08
N LEU A 308 -8.74 -20.22 2.09
CA LEU A 308 -9.27 -20.02 0.74
C LEU A 308 -9.42 -21.33 -0.06
N GLN A 309 -8.73 -22.41 0.32
CA GLN A 309 -8.96 -23.74 -0.27
C GLN A 309 -10.36 -24.29 -0.01
N HIS A 310 -10.98 -23.91 1.10
CA HIS A 310 -12.28 -24.43 1.54
C HIS A 310 -13.40 -23.41 1.35
N GLU A 311 -13.07 -22.11 1.38
CA GLU A 311 -14.04 -21.02 1.37
C GLU A 311 -13.59 -19.91 0.42
N SER A 312 -14.38 -19.62 -0.61
CA SER A 312 -14.08 -18.51 -1.54
C SER A 312 -14.50 -17.14 -0.99
N CYS A 313 -15.41 -17.11 -0.01
CA CYS A 313 -15.94 -15.90 0.61
C CYS A 313 -16.22 -16.18 2.09
N ILE A 314 -15.86 -15.25 2.98
CA ILE A 314 -16.23 -15.34 4.40
C ILE A 314 -17.75 -15.38 4.64
N CYS A 315 -18.53 -14.83 3.71
CA CYS A 315 -19.97 -14.76 3.77
C CYS A 315 -20.65 -16.14 3.81
N SER A 316 -19.98 -17.20 3.34
CA SER A 316 -20.45 -18.59 3.47
C SER A 316 -20.56 -19.05 4.93
N ARG A 317 -19.85 -18.39 5.86
CA ARG A 317 -19.86 -18.69 7.29
C ARG A 317 -20.92 -17.93 8.07
N PHE A 318 -21.66 -17.03 7.42
CA PHE A 318 -22.72 -16.27 8.09
C PHE A 318 -23.93 -17.15 8.39
N LEU A 319 -24.33 -17.16 9.65
CA LEU A 319 -25.48 -17.91 10.13
C LEU A 319 -26.73 -17.03 10.07
N GLN A 320 -27.81 -17.61 9.54
CA GLN A 320 -29.12 -16.97 9.51
C GLN A 320 -29.73 -16.92 10.91
N ASN A 321 -30.23 -15.74 11.29
CA ASN A 321 -30.93 -15.48 12.54
C ASN A 321 -31.74 -14.17 12.41
N ASP A 322 -32.77 -13.97 13.25
CA ASP A 322 -33.62 -12.77 13.23
C ASP A 322 -32.86 -11.48 13.51
N LEU A 323 -31.70 -11.59 14.18
CA LEU A 323 -30.84 -10.48 14.57
C LEU A 323 -29.64 -10.27 13.64
N THR A 324 -29.46 -11.11 12.61
CA THR A 324 -28.25 -11.10 11.79
C THR A 324 -28.51 -10.90 10.30
N PHE A 325 -27.61 -10.16 9.67
CA PHE A 325 -27.53 -10.04 8.24
C PHE A 325 -27.17 -11.38 7.61
N THR A 326 -27.91 -11.75 6.58
CA THR A 326 -27.62 -12.89 5.71
C THR A 326 -27.61 -12.37 4.27
N PRO A 327 -26.55 -12.61 3.49
CA PRO A 327 -26.48 -12.15 2.12
C PRO A 327 -27.61 -12.74 1.29
N SER A 328 -28.22 -11.92 0.44
CA SER A 328 -29.18 -12.38 -0.55
C SER A 328 -28.44 -12.89 -1.78
N SER A 329 -28.85 -14.03 -2.36
CA SER A 329 -28.25 -14.57 -3.59
C SER A 329 -28.75 -13.82 -4.83
N ILE A 330 -28.49 -12.52 -4.92
CA ILE A 330 -28.88 -11.67 -6.06
C ILE A 330 -27.74 -11.64 -7.07
N GLU A 331 -28.03 -11.97 -8.34
CA GLU A 331 -27.05 -11.90 -9.43
C GLU A 331 -26.46 -10.48 -9.57
N GLY A 332 -25.12 -10.38 -9.51
CA GLY A 332 -24.36 -9.17 -9.80
C GLY A 332 -24.14 -8.20 -8.63
N LYS A 333 -24.69 -8.45 -7.43
CA LYS A 333 -24.35 -7.68 -6.22
C LYS A 333 -23.45 -8.51 -5.29
N THR A 334 -22.36 -7.92 -4.79
CA THR A 334 -21.58 -8.55 -3.71
C THR A 334 -22.27 -8.27 -2.37
N TRP A 335 -22.13 -9.18 -1.41
CA TRP A 335 -22.68 -9.01 -0.06
C TRP A 335 -22.20 -7.73 0.64
N ILE A 336 -21.03 -7.20 0.23
CA ILE A 336 -20.47 -5.94 0.71
C ILE A 336 -21.36 -4.76 0.31
N HIS A 337 -21.93 -4.76 -0.90
CA HIS A 337 -22.86 -3.71 -1.33
C HIS A 337 -24.17 -3.78 -0.53
N GLU A 338 -24.69 -4.99 -0.30
CA GLU A 338 -25.91 -5.20 0.49
C GLU A 338 -25.76 -4.73 1.94
N ILE A 339 -24.65 -5.07 2.60
CA ILE A 339 -24.43 -4.66 3.99
C ILE A 339 -24.16 -3.16 4.13
N LEU A 340 -23.65 -2.51 3.08
CA LEU A 340 -23.47 -1.06 3.03
C LEU A 340 -24.80 -0.31 2.90
N GLU A 341 -25.83 -0.91 2.28
CA GLU A 341 -27.20 -0.36 2.20
C GLU A 341 -27.91 -0.40 3.58
N LEU A 342 -27.48 -1.27 4.50
CA LEU A 342 -28.04 -1.36 5.85
C LEU A 342 -27.54 -0.26 6.79
N GLU A 343 -28.41 0.14 7.73
CA GLU A 343 -28.03 0.97 8.88
C GLU A 343 -26.95 0.28 9.73
N LYS A 344 -26.00 1.06 10.28
CA LYS A 344 -24.86 0.52 11.04
C LYS A 344 -25.28 -0.39 12.21
N SER A 345 -26.39 -0.08 12.88
CA SER A 345 -26.94 -0.89 13.99
C SER A 345 -27.41 -2.28 13.56
N LYS A 346 -27.70 -2.48 12.27
CA LYS A 346 -28.21 -3.74 11.70
C LYS A 346 -27.10 -4.57 11.03
N ARG A 347 -25.86 -4.07 11.00
CA ARG A 347 -24.70 -4.77 10.41
C ARG A 347 -24.13 -5.78 11.40
N ILE A 348 -24.92 -6.76 11.77
CA ILE A 348 -24.54 -7.82 12.71
C ILE A 348 -24.50 -9.14 11.95
N VAL A 349 -23.43 -9.91 12.08
CA VAL A 349 -23.32 -11.27 11.53
C VAL A 349 -23.06 -12.26 12.65
N ALA A 350 -23.56 -13.48 12.51
CA ALA A 350 -23.24 -14.57 13.42
C ALA A 350 -22.37 -15.59 12.70
N MET A 351 -21.34 -16.08 13.38
CA MET A 351 -20.45 -17.10 12.85
C MET A 351 -20.12 -18.11 13.94
N LYS A 352 -19.72 -19.32 13.54
CA LYS A 352 -19.19 -20.33 14.45
C LYS A 352 -17.67 -20.27 14.46
N SER A 353 -17.08 -20.32 15.65
CA SER A 353 -15.66 -20.58 15.83
C SER A 353 -15.30 -22.02 15.43
N SER A 354 -14.01 -22.32 15.38
CA SER A 354 -13.48 -23.68 15.26
C SER A 354 -13.98 -24.64 16.36
N SER A 355 -14.28 -24.14 17.55
CA SER A 355 -14.87 -24.91 18.66
C SER A 355 -16.41 -25.08 18.56
N ASN A 356 -17.01 -24.67 17.43
CA ASN A 356 -18.47 -24.67 17.19
C ASN A 356 -19.26 -23.75 18.15
N GLU A 357 -18.58 -22.78 18.78
CA GLU A 357 -19.19 -21.73 19.58
C GLU A 357 -19.79 -20.65 18.66
N LYS A 358 -21.07 -20.28 18.88
CA LYS A 358 -21.73 -19.22 18.11
C LYS A 358 -21.33 -17.85 18.67
N ARG A 359 -20.76 -17.00 17.82
CA ARG A 359 -20.39 -15.62 18.15
C ARG A 359 -21.06 -14.62 17.23
N PHE A 360 -21.27 -13.41 17.74
CA PHE A 360 -21.92 -12.29 17.05
C PHE A 360 -20.91 -11.18 16.84
N PHE A 361 -20.84 -10.67 15.61
CA PHE A 361 -19.90 -9.64 15.21
C PHE A 361 -20.65 -8.46 14.62
N SER A 362 -20.31 -7.26 15.09
CA SER A 362 -20.65 -6.03 14.39
C SER A 362 -19.66 -5.80 13.24
N LEU A 363 -20.18 -5.51 12.05
CA LEU A 363 -19.41 -5.43 10.82
C LEU A 363 -19.25 -3.97 10.36
N SER A 364 -18.00 -3.54 10.24
CA SER A 364 -17.63 -2.25 9.67
C SER A 364 -16.90 -2.48 8.35
N VAL A 365 -17.35 -1.79 7.29
CA VAL A 365 -16.74 -1.82 5.97
C VAL A 365 -16.24 -0.42 5.65
N LYS A 366 -14.96 -0.31 5.26
CA LYS A 366 -14.37 0.93 4.79
C LYS A 366 -13.65 0.69 3.48
N GLU A 367 -13.97 1.49 2.47
CA GLU A 367 -13.23 1.48 1.21
C GLU A 367 -11.81 2.03 1.43
N PHE A 368 -10.82 1.34 0.86
CA PHE A 368 -9.41 1.69 0.95
C PHE A 368 -8.91 2.33 -0.36
N VAL A 369 -8.76 1.55 -1.43
CA VAL A 369 -8.30 1.99 -2.76
C VAL A 369 -8.78 0.97 -3.82
N SER A 370 -9.34 1.44 -4.95
CA SER A 370 -9.64 0.62 -6.15
C SER A 370 -10.37 -0.69 -5.86
N GLU A 371 -11.64 -0.63 -5.44
CA GLU A 371 -12.48 -1.82 -5.15
C GLU A 371 -11.94 -2.74 -4.03
N ARG A 372 -10.99 -2.24 -3.22
CA ARG A 372 -10.53 -2.91 -1.99
C ARG A 372 -11.23 -2.36 -0.77
N TYR A 373 -11.74 -3.27 0.06
CA TYR A 373 -12.44 -2.95 1.28
C TYR A 373 -11.70 -3.52 2.48
N ILE A 374 -11.52 -2.69 3.51
CA ILE A 374 -11.13 -3.13 4.84
C ILE A 374 -12.41 -3.50 5.58
N ILE A 375 -12.47 -4.73 6.06
CA ILE A 375 -13.59 -5.23 6.85
C ILE A 375 -13.11 -5.52 8.25
N THR A 376 -13.84 -4.96 9.22
CA THR A 376 -13.60 -5.17 10.64
C THR A 376 -14.81 -5.86 11.24
N LEU A 377 -14.56 -6.98 11.91
CA LEU A 377 -15.52 -7.75 12.67
C LEU A 377 -15.19 -7.60 14.15
N ASN A 378 -15.99 -6.82 14.85
CA ASN A 378 -15.85 -6.58 16.29
C ASN A 378 -16.81 -7.52 17.04
N ASP A 379 -16.27 -8.38 17.90
CA ASP A 379 -17.05 -9.35 18.68
C ASP A 379 -17.94 -8.62 19.68
N ILE A 380 -19.26 -8.72 19.47
CA ILE A 380 -20.28 -8.10 20.32
C ILE A 380 -21.07 -9.15 21.10
N SER A 381 -20.60 -10.41 21.14
CA SER A 381 -21.35 -11.52 21.74
C SER A 381 -21.73 -11.22 23.19
N GLN A 382 -20.76 -10.79 24.00
CA GLN A 382 -21.01 -10.47 25.41
C GLN A 382 -21.93 -9.26 25.58
N SER A 383 -21.70 -8.19 24.81
CA SER A 383 -22.50 -6.97 24.86
C SER A 383 -23.95 -7.23 24.46
N LEU A 384 -24.17 -8.00 23.39
CA LEU A 384 -25.49 -8.39 22.89
C LEU A 384 -26.22 -9.28 23.90
N LEU A 385 -25.55 -10.31 24.44
CA LEU A 385 -26.13 -11.16 25.48
C LEU A 385 -26.48 -10.38 26.74
N ARG A 386 -25.64 -9.42 27.13
CA ARG A 386 -25.91 -8.52 28.26
C ARG A 386 -27.10 -7.61 28.00
N GLU A 387 -27.23 -7.06 26.79
CA GLU A 387 -28.38 -6.25 26.41
C GLU A 387 -29.67 -7.08 26.45
N LEU A 388 -29.66 -8.29 25.89
CA LEU A 388 -30.79 -9.21 25.93
C LEU A 388 -31.15 -9.60 27.37
N PHE A 389 -30.15 -9.87 28.21
CA PHE A 389 -30.35 -10.17 29.62
C PHE A 389 -30.94 -8.98 30.40
N LEU A 390 -30.47 -7.77 30.14
CA LEU A 390 -31.00 -6.55 30.77
C LEU A 390 -32.44 -6.29 30.31
N LYS A 391 -32.75 -6.45 29.02
CA LYS A 391 -34.11 -6.38 28.49
C LYS A 391 -35.02 -7.42 29.16
N ASN A 392 -34.55 -8.65 29.28
CA ASN A 392 -35.30 -9.71 29.94
C ASN A 392 -35.56 -9.35 31.43
N LYS A 393 -34.55 -8.88 32.17
CA LYS A 393 -34.73 -8.41 33.55
C LYS A 393 -35.62 -7.18 33.70
N ALA A 394 -35.57 -6.26 32.73
CA ALA A 394 -36.37 -5.04 32.75
C ALA A 394 -37.84 -5.32 32.48
N TYR A 395 -38.15 -6.35 31.70
CA TYR A 395 -39.50 -6.63 31.21
C TYR A 395 -40.16 -7.89 31.75
N HIS A 396 -39.43 -8.77 32.42
CA HIS A 396 -40.01 -9.96 33.04
C HIS A 396 -39.97 -9.89 34.58
N ASP A 397 -40.94 -10.52 35.21
CA ASP A 397 -41.00 -10.74 36.64
C ASP A 397 -40.05 -11.90 37.03
N PRO A 398 -39.10 -11.70 37.95
CA PRO A 398 -38.06 -12.68 38.25
C PRO A 398 -38.58 -13.95 38.95
N LEU A 399 -39.78 -13.92 39.53
CA LEU A 399 -40.35 -15.08 40.22
C LEU A 399 -41.13 -15.97 39.25
N THR A 400 -42.00 -15.37 38.45
CA THR A 400 -42.99 -16.08 37.61
C THR A 400 -42.59 -16.20 36.15
N GLY A 401 -41.62 -15.41 35.66
CA GLY A 401 -41.23 -15.38 34.26
C GLY A 401 -42.21 -14.65 33.32
N ALA A 402 -43.41 -14.34 33.80
CA ALA A 402 -44.38 -13.47 33.11
C ALA A 402 -43.78 -12.09 32.84
N LEU A 403 -44.36 -11.32 31.92
CA LEU A 403 -43.96 -9.93 31.74
C LEU A 403 -44.28 -9.13 33.01
N ASN A 404 -43.52 -8.09 33.30
CA ASN A 404 -43.75 -7.25 34.46
C ASN A 404 -44.54 -6.01 34.09
N ARG A 405 -44.99 -5.28 35.11
CA ARG A 405 -45.72 -4.03 34.94
C ARG A 405 -44.98 -2.96 34.14
N GLN A 406 -43.64 -2.96 34.11
CA GLN A 406 -42.88 -1.99 33.31
C GLN A 406 -43.07 -2.23 31.81
N TYR A 407 -43.05 -3.50 31.37
CA TYR A 407 -43.29 -3.86 29.97
C TYR A 407 -44.63 -3.32 29.46
N PHE A 408 -45.68 -3.37 30.29
CA PHE A 408 -46.98 -2.83 29.95
C PHE A 408 -46.92 -1.35 29.58
N TYR A 409 -46.27 -0.53 30.41
CA TYR A 409 -46.17 0.91 30.16
C TYR A 409 -45.32 1.21 28.92
N ASP A 410 -44.14 0.58 28.81
CA ASP A 410 -43.22 0.83 27.71
C ASP A 410 -43.78 0.36 26.36
N TYR A 411 -44.49 -0.77 26.31
CA TYR A 411 -44.97 -1.32 25.04
C TYR A 411 -46.41 -0.90 24.73
N TYR A 412 -47.36 -1.17 25.63
CA TYR A 412 -48.78 -0.99 25.34
C TYR A 412 -49.20 0.47 25.44
N ASP A 413 -48.79 1.19 26.49
CA ASP A 413 -49.20 2.58 26.69
C ASP A 413 -48.60 3.51 25.62
N GLU A 414 -47.32 3.33 25.27
CA GLU A 414 -46.67 4.08 24.18
C GLU A 414 -47.27 3.79 22.80
N ASN A 415 -47.69 2.54 22.54
CA ASN A 415 -48.26 2.13 21.25
C ASN A 415 -49.79 2.15 21.21
N ARG A 416 -50.45 2.84 22.15
CA ARG A 416 -51.93 2.85 22.30
C ARG A 416 -52.68 3.09 21.00
N GLN A 417 -52.18 4.00 20.16
CA GLN A 417 -52.84 4.41 18.90
C GLN A 417 -52.90 3.28 17.86
N ASN A 418 -52.02 2.29 17.94
CA ASN A 418 -51.98 1.16 17.02
C ASN A 418 -52.88 0.00 17.46
N ILE A 419 -53.53 0.11 18.63
CA ILE A 419 -54.32 -0.97 19.24
C ILE A 419 -55.80 -0.72 19.00
N THR A 420 -56.37 -1.47 18.05
CA THR A 420 -57.77 -1.34 17.61
C THR A 420 -58.75 -2.21 18.39
N SER A 421 -58.29 -3.32 18.97
CA SER A 421 -59.13 -4.27 19.71
C SER A 421 -58.34 -4.99 20.79
N LEU A 422 -58.68 -4.75 22.05
CA LEU A 422 -58.00 -5.39 23.18
C LEU A 422 -58.98 -5.71 24.30
N GLY A 423 -58.93 -6.92 24.82
CA GLY A 423 -59.55 -7.31 26.08
C GLY A 423 -58.53 -7.32 27.20
N ILE A 424 -58.94 -6.84 28.37
CA ILE A 424 -58.14 -6.80 29.59
C ILE A 424 -58.81 -7.73 30.61
N ILE A 425 -58.04 -8.66 31.16
CA ILE A 425 -58.46 -9.54 32.24
C ILE A 425 -57.53 -9.30 33.43
N MET A 426 -58.07 -8.84 34.55
CA MET A 426 -57.39 -8.86 35.85
C MET A 426 -57.67 -10.19 36.54
N VAL A 427 -56.62 -10.80 37.07
CA VAL A 427 -56.65 -12.09 37.76
C VAL A 427 -56.03 -11.89 39.13
N ASP A 428 -56.67 -12.41 40.17
CA ASP A 428 -56.14 -12.42 41.53
C ASP A 428 -56.40 -13.76 42.20
N LEU A 429 -55.39 -14.25 42.91
CA LEU A 429 -55.44 -15.55 43.59
C LEU A 429 -56.21 -15.41 44.90
N ASP A 430 -57.30 -16.16 45.01
CA ASP A 430 -58.16 -16.10 46.18
C ASP A 430 -57.42 -16.57 47.45
N TYR A 431 -57.49 -15.75 48.50
CA TYR A 431 -56.90 -16.05 49.81
C TYR A 431 -55.39 -16.32 49.78
N PHE A 432 -54.65 -15.83 48.79
CA PHE A 432 -53.19 -16.07 48.68
C PHE A 432 -52.42 -15.58 49.91
N LYS A 433 -52.81 -14.43 50.50
CA LYS A 433 -52.25 -14.00 51.79
C LYS A 433 -52.35 -15.06 52.89
N LYS A 434 -53.47 -15.79 52.98
CA LYS A 434 -53.66 -16.88 53.96
C LYS A 434 -52.73 -18.05 53.68
N ILE A 435 -52.45 -18.33 52.40
CA ILE A 435 -51.47 -19.35 51.99
C ILE A 435 -50.09 -18.95 52.52
N ASN A 436 -49.65 -17.72 52.26
CA ASN A 436 -48.37 -17.22 52.78
C ASN A 436 -48.29 -17.24 54.30
N ASP A 437 -49.33 -16.77 54.98
CA ASP A 437 -49.36 -16.70 56.45
C ASP A 437 -49.35 -18.09 57.10
N THR A 438 -49.90 -19.11 56.43
CA THR A 438 -50.04 -20.48 56.98
C THR A 438 -48.89 -21.40 56.58
N TYR A 439 -48.43 -21.33 55.33
CA TYR A 439 -47.49 -22.27 54.72
C TYR A 439 -46.13 -21.63 54.41
N GLY A 440 -46.00 -20.31 54.62
CA GLY A 440 -44.78 -19.56 54.39
C GLY A 440 -44.64 -19.07 52.94
N HIS A 441 -43.84 -18.02 52.77
CA HIS A 441 -43.64 -17.36 51.48
C HIS A 441 -43.05 -18.27 50.40
N GLY A 442 -42.20 -19.24 50.75
CA GLY A 442 -41.64 -20.17 49.76
C GLY A 442 -42.71 -21.03 49.09
N ILE A 443 -43.77 -21.41 49.81
CA ILE A 443 -44.89 -22.16 49.23
C ILE A 443 -45.77 -21.24 48.38
N GLY A 444 -46.00 -20.00 48.82
CA GLY A 444 -46.69 -19.01 47.99
C GLY A 444 -45.95 -18.69 46.68
N ASP A 445 -44.63 -18.65 46.70
CA ASP A 445 -43.80 -18.46 45.50
C ASP A 445 -43.99 -19.60 44.49
N GLU A 446 -44.04 -20.85 44.95
CA GLU A 446 -44.32 -22.02 44.09
C GLU A 446 -45.75 -21.99 43.53
N VAL A 447 -46.73 -21.54 44.33
CA VAL A 447 -48.10 -21.31 43.85
C VAL A 447 -48.12 -20.29 42.72
N LEU A 448 -47.45 -19.14 42.89
CA LEU A 448 -47.44 -18.09 41.87
C LEU A 448 -46.79 -18.56 40.57
N LYS A 449 -45.71 -19.35 40.64
CA LYS A 449 -45.06 -19.94 39.46
C LYS A 449 -46.01 -20.86 38.72
N GLN A 450 -46.62 -21.83 39.41
CA GLN A 450 -47.52 -22.79 38.76
C GLN A 450 -48.77 -22.11 38.19
N VAL A 451 -49.31 -21.10 38.88
CA VAL A 451 -50.44 -20.33 38.36
C VAL A 451 -50.04 -19.53 37.12
N ALA A 452 -48.89 -18.84 37.14
CA ALA A 452 -48.40 -18.11 35.97
C ALA A 452 -48.17 -19.05 34.78
N ASP A 453 -47.51 -20.20 34.98
CA ASP A 453 -47.31 -21.22 33.95
C ASP A 453 -48.64 -21.76 33.40
N THR A 454 -49.62 -22.00 34.28
CA THR A 454 -50.96 -22.47 33.87
C THR A 454 -51.68 -21.44 33.04
N ILE A 455 -51.63 -20.16 33.44
CA ILE A 455 -52.22 -19.06 32.68
C ILE A 455 -51.51 -18.92 31.32
N GLN A 456 -50.18 -18.95 31.31
CA GLN A 456 -49.38 -18.81 30.08
C GLN A 456 -49.68 -19.93 29.06
N ASN A 457 -49.92 -21.15 29.54
CA ASN A 457 -50.31 -22.28 28.69
C ASN A 457 -51.79 -22.25 28.27
N SER A 458 -52.61 -21.43 28.91
CA SER A 458 -54.06 -21.27 28.62
C SER A 458 -54.34 -20.14 27.60
N ILE A 459 -53.33 -19.36 27.22
CA ILE A 459 -53.43 -18.22 26.29
C ILE A 459 -52.64 -18.46 25.00
N ARG A 460 -52.91 -17.68 23.95
CA ARG A 460 -52.23 -17.82 22.64
C ARG A 460 -50.89 -17.09 22.64
N ASN A 461 -50.03 -17.39 21.66
CA ASN A 461 -48.75 -16.70 21.50
C ASN A 461 -48.87 -15.18 21.28
N ASP A 462 -49.99 -14.71 20.72
CA ASP A 462 -50.25 -13.27 20.51
C ASP A 462 -50.88 -12.59 21.75
N ASP A 463 -51.25 -13.36 22.78
CA ASP A 463 -51.79 -12.86 24.03
C ASP A 463 -50.66 -12.63 25.04
N THR A 464 -50.83 -11.65 25.91
CA THR A 464 -49.77 -11.20 26.81
C THR A 464 -50.15 -11.40 28.27
N LEU A 465 -49.34 -12.15 29.02
CA LEU A 465 -49.44 -12.31 30.47
C LEU A 465 -48.47 -11.36 31.18
N ILE A 466 -49.01 -10.52 32.07
CA ILE A 466 -48.27 -9.58 32.89
C ILE A 466 -48.55 -9.85 34.36
N ARG A 467 -47.50 -9.93 35.20
CA ARG A 467 -47.66 -9.86 36.66
C ARG A 467 -47.72 -8.39 37.09
N TRP A 468 -48.86 -7.96 37.60
CA TRP A 468 -49.12 -6.57 37.96
C TRP A 468 -48.50 -6.19 39.30
N GLY A 469 -48.54 -7.11 40.27
CA GLY A 469 -47.89 -6.99 41.57
C GLY A 469 -48.45 -8.00 42.58
N GLY A 470 -47.62 -8.51 43.49
CA GLY A 470 -48.06 -9.46 44.52
C GLY A 470 -48.68 -10.72 43.90
N GLU A 471 -49.98 -10.93 44.14
CA GLU A 471 -50.80 -12.04 43.63
C GLU A 471 -51.66 -11.67 42.41
N GLU A 472 -51.47 -10.47 41.85
CA GLU A 472 -52.28 -9.94 40.75
C GLU A 472 -51.57 -10.11 39.40
N PHE A 473 -52.33 -10.56 38.41
CA PHE A 473 -51.93 -10.67 37.00
C PHE A 473 -52.90 -9.89 36.10
N ILE A 474 -52.37 -9.36 35.01
CA ILE A 474 -53.14 -8.79 33.90
C ILE A 474 -52.87 -9.61 32.65
N ILE A 475 -53.92 -9.93 31.92
CA ILE A 475 -53.84 -10.61 30.64
C ILE A 475 -54.43 -9.70 29.57
N LEU A 476 -53.67 -9.47 28.51
CA LEU A 476 -54.10 -8.68 27.36
C LEU A 476 -54.36 -9.62 26.19
N ILE A 477 -55.60 -9.61 25.72
CA ILE A 477 -56.10 -10.49 24.66
C ILE A 477 -56.42 -9.65 23.43
N ASN A 478 -55.91 -10.01 22.26
CA ASN A 478 -56.27 -9.34 21.02
C ASN A 478 -57.67 -9.78 20.53
N THR A 479 -58.72 -9.16 21.07
CA THR A 479 -60.11 -9.44 20.72
C THR A 479 -60.99 -8.21 20.80
N ALA A 480 -62.02 -8.16 19.95
CA ALA A 480 -63.09 -7.17 19.99
C ALA A 480 -64.41 -7.76 20.55
N LYS A 481 -64.43 -9.03 20.97
CA LYS A 481 -65.67 -9.75 21.32
C LYS A 481 -65.68 -10.20 22.77
N ASN A 482 -66.69 -9.76 23.51
CA ASN A 482 -66.92 -10.20 24.90
C ASN A 482 -67.05 -11.72 25.03
N SER A 483 -67.69 -12.40 24.07
CA SER A 483 -67.83 -13.87 24.11
C SER A 483 -66.48 -14.60 24.11
N GLN A 484 -65.49 -14.06 23.37
CA GLN A 484 -64.15 -14.64 23.32
C GLN A 484 -63.39 -14.33 24.61
N LEU A 485 -63.54 -13.11 25.13
CA LEU A 485 -62.95 -12.69 26.41
C LEU A 485 -63.46 -13.57 27.57
N ILE A 486 -64.78 -13.80 27.65
CA ILE A 486 -65.42 -14.70 28.62
C ILE A 486 -64.85 -16.11 28.49
N SER A 487 -64.80 -16.65 27.28
CA SER A 487 -64.37 -18.03 27.06
C SER A 487 -62.93 -18.25 27.50
N ILE A 488 -62.03 -17.28 27.25
CA ILE A 488 -60.63 -17.36 27.66
C ILE A 488 -60.52 -17.19 29.18
N ALA A 489 -61.22 -16.22 29.75
CA ALA A 489 -61.24 -16.00 31.21
C ALA A 489 -61.75 -17.24 31.97
N GLU A 490 -62.85 -17.86 31.51
CA GLU A 490 -63.37 -19.10 32.11
C GLU A 490 -62.43 -20.28 31.94
N HIS A 491 -61.77 -20.39 30.79
CA HIS A 491 -60.77 -21.42 30.59
C HIS A 491 -59.63 -21.28 31.60
N ILE A 492 -59.07 -20.08 31.75
CA ILE A 492 -58.01 -19.78 32.71
C ILE A 492 -58.46 -20.10 34.14
N ARG A 493 -59.63 -19.61 34.56
CA ARG A 493 -60.16 -19.83 35.91
C ARG A 493 -60.28 -21.32 36.23
N ARG A 494 -60.83 -22.10 35.30
CA ARG A 494 -60.98 -23.56 35.46
C ARG A 494 -59.63 -24.25 35.53
N SER A 495 -58.74 -23.94 34.60
CA SER A 495 -57.39 -24.53 34.57
C SER A 495 -56.60 -24.23 35.84
N VAL A 496 -56.72 -23.03 36.40
CA VAL A 496 -56.10 -22.71 37.70
C VAL A 496 -56.76 -23.48 38.86
N SER A 497 -58.08 -23.64 38.85
CA SER A 497 -58.79 -24.40 39.89
C SER A 497 -58.49 -25.91 39.87
N GLU A 498 -57.98 -26.42 38.76
CA GLU A 498 -57.60 -27.82 38.56
C GLU A 498 -56.16 -28.12 39.01
N ILE A 499 -55.37 -27.09 39.39
CA ILE A 499 -54.01 -27.30 39.88
C ILE A 499 -54.06 -28.03 41.23
N VAL A 500 -53.37 -29.18 41.29
CA VAL A 500 -53.28 -30.00 42.50
C VAL A 500 -51.94 -29.77 43.20
N PHE A 501 -52.02 -29.29 44.44
CA PHE A 501 -50.88 -29.15 45.34
C PHE A 501 -51.00 -30.19 46.46
N GLU A 502 -49.95 -30.99 46.71
CA GLU A 502 -50.01 -32.11 47.69
C GLU A 502 -50.32 -31.68 49.12
N SER A 503 -49.96 -30.45 49.50
CA SER A 503 -50.02 -29.94 50.88
C SER A 503 -50.89 -28.69 51.06
N LEU A 504 -51.62 -28.26 50.02
CA LEU A 504 -52.45 -27.06 50.03
C LEU A 504 -53.92 -27.36 49.72
N PRO A 505 -54.86 -26.54 50.22
CA PRO A 505 -56.23 -26.55 49.72
C PRO A 505 -56.29 -26.14 48.23
N SER A 506 -57.40 -26.46 47.55
CA SER A 506 -57.63 -26.06 46.16
C SER A 506 -57.48 -24.55 46.00
N ILE A 507 -56.65 -24.12 45.05
CA ILE A 507 -56.38 -22.71 44.78
C ILE A 507 -57.36 -22.23 43.71
N THR A 508 -58.00 -21.10 43.95
CA THR A 508 -58.94 -20.51 42.99
C THR A 508 -58.52 -19.10 42.64
N THR A 509 -59.02 -18.60 41.51
CA THR A 509 -58.80 -17.23 41.08
C THR A 509 -60.13 -16.53 40.86
N SER A 510 -60.18 -15.27 41.25
CA SER A 510 -61.22 -14.34 40.86
C SER A 510 -60.73 -13.53 39.67
N LEU A 511 -61.59 -13.29 38.69
CA LEU A 511 -61.22 -12.54 37.48
C LEU A 511 -62.20 -11.40 37.22
N GLY A 512 -61.66 -10.24 36.87
CA GLY A 512 -62.40 -9.11 36.36
C GLY A 512 -62.00 -8.82 34.92
N ALA A 513 -62.94 -8.79 33.99
CA ALA A 513 -62.60 -8.62 32.58
C ALA A 513 -63.40 -7.50 31.90
N THR A 514 -62.78 -6.85 30.92
CA THR A 514 -63.43 -5.81 30.12
C THR A 514 -62.78 -5.64 28.75
N LEU A 515 -63.51 -5.09 27.78
CA LEU A 515 -62.95 -4.62 26.52
C LEU A 515 -62.49 -3.18 26.66
N LEU A 516 -61.35 -2.88 26.04
CA LEU A 516 -60.84 -1.53 25.88
C LEU A 516 -61.72 -0.76 24.90
N LEU A 517 -62.33 0.34 25.36
CA LEU A 517 -63.24 1.13 24.54
C LEU A 517 -62.47 2.09 23.62
N GLU A 518 -63.13 2.50 22.53
CA GLU A 518 -62.56 3.47 21.60
C GLU A 518 -62.36 4.82 22.31
N GLY A 519 -61.16 5.40 22.17
CA GLY A 519 -60.79 6.65 22.86
C GLY A 519 -60.52 6.51 24.36
N GLU A 520 -60.67 5.33 24.95
CA GLU A 520 -60.43 5.11 26.38
C GLU A 520 -58.94 4.89 26.69
N SER A 521 -58.49 5.45 27.83
CA SER A 521 -57.16 5.23 28.36
C SER A 521 -57.01 3.83 28.98
N PHE A 522 -55.81 3.25 28.91
CA PHE A 522 -55.52 1.97 29.56
C PHE A 522 -55.78 2.00 31.06
N LYS A 523 -55.45 3.12 31.71
CA LYS A 523 -55.70 3.31 33.14
C LYS A 523 -57.19 3.15 33.48
N THR A 524 -58.07 3.78 32.71
CA THR A 524 -59.53 3.68 32.92
C THR A 524 -60.04 2.27 32.69
N ALA A 525 -59.55 1.59 31.63
CA ALA A 525 -59.95 0.22 31.36
C ALA A 525 -59.48 -0.76 32.44
N ILE A 526 -58.27 -0.58 32.98
CA ILE A 526 -57.76 -1.36 34.12
C ILE A 526 -58.58 -1.08 35.37
N GLU A 527 -58.95 0.17 35.66
CA GLU A 527 -59.83 0.51 36.79
C GLU A 527 -61.21 -0.17 36.67
N ARG A 528 -61.76 -0.29 35.46
CA ARG A 528 -63.01 -1.04 35.22
C ARG A 528 -62.82 -2.54 35.43
N ALA A 529 -61.70 -3.11 34.98
CA ALA A 529 -61.36 -4.51 35.22
C ALA A 529 -61.16 -4.80 36.72
N ASP A 530 -60.54 -3.88 37.46
CA ASP A 530 -60.37 -3.97 38.92
C ASP A 530 -61.70 -3.91 39.67
N GLN A 531 -62.61 -3.02 39.27
CA GLN A 531 -63.97 -2.99 39.81
C GLN A 531 -64.71 -4.31 39.57
N ALA A 532 -64.58 -4.88 38.36
CA ALA A 532 -65.14 -6.20 38.06
C ALA A 532 -64.53 -7.28 38.95
N LEU A 533 -63.21 -7.27 39.14
CA LEU A 533 -62.50 -8.20 40.01
C LEU A 533 -62.98 -8.09 41.47
N TYR A 534 -63.16 -6.86 41.96
CA TYR A 534 -63.71 -6.61 43.30
C TYR A 534 -65.10 -7.21 43.45
N SER A 535 -65.98 -7.03 42.46
CA SER A 535 -67.29 -7.67 42.41
C SER A 535 -67.18 -9.19 42.41
N ALA A 536 -66.24 -9.77 41.67
CA ALA A 536 -66.02 -11.22 41.64
C ALA A 536 -65.63 -11.76 43.03
N LYS A 537 -64.75 -11.03 43.73
CA LYS A 537 -64.34 -11.36 45.10
C LYS A 537 -65.48 -11.22 46.12
N ALA A 538 -66.33 -10.21 45.96
CA ALA A 538 -67.48 -9.97 46.85
C ALA A 538 -68.60 -11.01 46.63
N ASN A 539 -68.81 -11.44 45.38
CA ASN A 539 -69.87 -12.37 44.97
C ASN A 539 -69.49 -13.86 45.14
N GLY A 540 -68.57 -14.17 46.05
CA GLY A 540 -68.24 -15.55 46.40
C GLY A 540 -66.93 -16.09 45.85
N ARG A 541 -66.13 -15.28 45.14
CA ARG A 541 -64.82 -15.66 44.56
C ARG A 541 -64.92 -16.78 43.52
N ASN A 542 -63.79 -17.28 43.02
CA ASN A 542 -63.71 -18.35 42.02
C ASN A 542 -64.68 -18.16 40.84
N ARG A 543 -64.78 -16.94 40.32
CA ARG A 543 -65.71 -16.55 39.25
C ARG A 543 -65.13 -15.42 38.41
N ILE A 544 -65.78 -15.17 37.27
CA ILE A 544 -65.48 -14.03 36.41
C ILE A 544 -66.63 -13.05 36.46
N GLU A 545 -66.31 -11.77 36.58
CA GLU A 545 -67.24 -10.66 36.37
C GLU A 545 -66.77 -9.82 35.19
N ILE A 546 -67.71 -9.32 34.39
CA ILE A 546 -67.41 -8.51 33.21
C ILE A 546 -68.16 -7.20 33.26
N VAL A 547 -67.42 -6.13 32.98
CA VAL A 547 -67.98 -4.78 32.84
C VAL A 547 -68.02 -4.44 31.36
N ASN A 548 -69.24 -4.34 30.81
CA ASN A 548 -69.47 -3.79 29.48
C ASN A 548 -69.47 -2.27 29.56
N GLY A 549 -68.87 -1.58 28.58
CA GLY A 549 -68.82 -0.12 28.49
C GLY A 549 -70.18 0.57 28.34
N SER A 550 -71.26 -0.18 28.27
CA SER A 550 -72.65 0.27 28.33
C SER A 550 -73.35 -0.51 29.44
N GLU A 551 -73.91 0.20 30.40
CA GLU A 551 -74.66 -0.29 31.58
C GLU A 551 -75.40 -1.61 31.31
N ASP A 552 -74.88 -2.71 31.86
CA ASP A 552 -75.62 -3.85 32.41
C ASP A 552 -74.60 -4.93 32.82
N SER A 553 -74.45 -5.15 34.12
CA SER A 553 -73.68 -6.25 34.70
C SER A 553 -74.43 -7.57 34.46
N ILE A 554 -73.95 -8.39 33.54
CA ILE A 554 -74.44 -9.76 33.37
C ILE A 554 -73.61 -10.66 34.30
N SER A 555 -74.13 -10.96 35.47
CA SER A 555 -73.65 -12.09 36.27
C SER A 555 -74.04 -13.38 35.54
N ALA A 556 -73.08 -14.08 34.97
CA ALA A 556 -73.32 -15.42 34.43
C ALA A 556 -73.41 -16.43 35.58
N ASP A 557 -74.57 -16.51 36.23
CA ASP A 557 -74.95 -17.69 37.01
C ASP A 557 -75.45 -18.76 36.03
N ILE A 558 -74.68 -19.85 35.91
CA ILE A 558 -75.17 -21.10 35.35
C ILE A 558 -75.19 -22.11 36.51
N ASP A 559 -76.35 -22.20 37.15
CA ASP A 559 -76.67 -23.16 38.20
C ASP A 559 -77.05 -24.53 37.57
N LYS A 560 -76.73 -25.61 38.30
CA LYS A 560 -77.35 -26.95 38.28
C LYS A 560 -77.97 -27.46 36.97
N THR A 561 -77.39 -28.52 36.40
CA THR A 561 -78.05 -29.83 36.19
C THR A 561 -77.13 -30.80 35.43
N SER A 562 -76.91 -31.98 36.04
CA SER A 562 -76.40 -33.29 35.54
C SER A 562 -75.13 -33.74 36.23
#